data_AF-A0A3E1DE56-F1
#
_entry.id   AF-A0A3E1DE56-F1
#
_cell.length_a   1.000
_cell.length_b   1.000
_cell.length_c   1.000
_cell.angle_alpha   90.00
_cell.angle_beta   90.00
_cell.angle_gamma   90.00
#
_symmetry.space_group_name_H-M   'P 1'
#
loop_
_entity.id
_entity.type
_entity.pdbx_description
1 polymer ?
#
loop_
_entity_poly.entity_id
_entity_poly.type
_entity_poly.pdbx_seq_one_letter_code
_entity_poly.pdbx_strand_id
1 'polypeptide(L)'
;MKSADIALYLQNNPQFFEDHADMLAEVTIPHPYSGRTISLNERQLLTLREQNKSLEKKLHEMVKFAQENDSLQHKVHQFTLALFGVRDLMSLQNVITQNLREIFAVPHVVLHIWKGLPPSLEVLTFVDQQLQPVCVHHALHDTLAWFGESAVHLHSFAYLPLRTDEQSIGLLILASEDAQRFYPGMGTLFLQRIAEIVSSALRPSL
;
A
#
# COMPACT_ATOMS: atom_id res chain seq x y z
N MET A 1 26.27 -23.90 -39.35
CA MET A 1 26.66 -22.92 -40.40
C MET A 1 28.01 -22.34 -40.04
N LYS A 2 28.91 -22.13 -41.00
CA LYS A 2 30.20 -21.49 -40.71
C LYS A 2 29.97 -19.98 -40.53
N SER A 3 30.78 -19.32 -39.70
CA SER A 3 30.69 -17.87 -39.47
C SER A 3 30.76 -17.05 -40.76
N ALA A 4 31.50 -17.54 -41.76
CA ALA A 4 31.59 -16.94 -43.09
C ALA A 4 30.25 -16.94 -43.85
N ASP A 5 29.45 -17.99 -43.71
CA ASP A 5 28.15 -18.11 -44.38
C ASP A 5 27.15 -17.11 -43.79
N ILE A 6 27.24 -16.88 -42.47
CA ILE A 6 26.40 -15.92 -41.73
C ILE A 6 26.79 -14.48 -42.10
N ALA A 7 28.08 -14.19 -42.22
CA ALA A 7 28.56 -12.87 -42.65
C ALA A 7 28.11 -12.51 -44.08
N LEU A 8 28.18 -13.49 -45.00
CA LEU A 8 27.74 -13.32 -46.38
C LEU A 8 26.21 -13.14 -46.49
N TYR A 9 25.47 -13.85 -45.65
CA TYR A 9 24.02 -13.68 -45.52
C TYR A 9 23.65 -12.28 -45.02
N LEU A 10 24.29 -11.77 -43.96
CA LEU A 10 24.03 -10.44 -43.42
C LEU A 10 24.42 -9.32 -44.39
N GLN A 11 25.50 -9.48 -45.16
CA GLN A 11 25.89 -8.52 -46.21
C GLN A 11 24.85 -8.43 -47.34
N ASN A 12 24.30 -9.58 -47.75
CA ASN A 12 23.36 -9.65 -48.86
C ASN A 12 21.92 -9.30 -48.46
N ASN A 13 21.62 -9.20 -47.16
CA ASN A 13 20.28 -8.91 -46.63
C ASN A 13 20.31 -7.76 -45.61
N PRO A 14 20.57 -6.51 -46.04
CA PRO A 14 20.64 -5.37 -45.12
C PRO A 14 19.31 -5.07 -44.39
N GLN A 15 18.17 -5.45 -44.97
CA GLN A 15 16.84 -5.36 -44.32
C GLN A 15 16.73 -6.22 -43.06
N PHE A 16 17.54 -7.27 -42.95
CA PHE A 16 17.61 -8.10 -41.74
C PHE A 16 17.92 -7.27 -40.49
N PHE A 17 18.67 -6.17 -40.62
CA PHE A 17 18.97 -5.28 -39.49
C PHE A 17 17.80 -4.37 -39.11
N GLU A 18 16.91 -4.04 -40.05
CA GLU A 18 15.69 -3.28 -39.79
C GLU A 18 14.62 -4.19 -39.17
N ASP A 19 14.44 -5.40 -39.72
CA ASP A 19 13.48 -6.40 -39.26
C ASP A 19 13.82 -6.98 -37.87
N HIS A 20 15.08 -6.88 -37.46
CA HIS A 20 15.59 -7.38 -36.18
C HIS A 20 16.33 -6.30 -35.36
N ALA A 21 15.86 -5.04 -35.45
CA ALA A 21 16.42 -3.90 -34.73
C ALA A 21 16.50 -4.12 -33.20
N ASP A 22 15.49 -4.80 -32.62
CA ASP A 22 15.43 -5.09 -31.19
C ASP A 22 16.55 -6.05 -30.74
N MET A 23 16.87 -7.05 -31.56
CA MET A 23 18.00 -7.97 -31.31
C MET A 23 19.35 -7.24 -31.39
N LEU A 24 19.51 -6.29 -32.32
CA LEU A 24 20.74 -5.48 -32.40
C LEU A 24 20.94 -4.57 -31.20
N ALA A 25 19.84 -4.11 -30.58
CA ALA A 25 19.91 -3.30 -29.37
C ALA A 25 20.52 -4.09 -28.19
N GLU A 26 20.31 -5.41 -28.16
CA GLU A 26 20.84 -6.33 -27.14
C GLU A 26 22.26 -6.84 -27.45
N VAL A 27 22.68 -6.84 -28.72
CA VAL A 27 24.00 -7.31 -29.15
C VAL A 27 25.07 -6.24 -28.90
N THR A 28 26.04 -6.55 -28.03
CA THR A 28 27.22 -5.73 -27.82
C THR A 28 28.23 -5.95 -28.96
N ILE A 29 28.37 -4.99 -29.87
CA ILE A 29 29.39 -5.03 -30.93
C ILE A 29 30.64 -4.31 -30.42
N PRO A 30 31.71 -5.01 -30.00
CA PRO A 30 32.94 -4.35 -29.59
C PRO A 30 33.60 -3.69 -30.81
N HIS A 31 33.88 -2.39 -30.73
CA HIS A 31 34.62 -1.68 -31.77
C HIS A 31 36.02 -2.32 -31.96
N PRO A 32 36.55 -2.47 -33.18
CA PRO A 32 37.84 -3.14 -33.44
C PRO A 32 39.08 -2.50 -32.77
N TYR A 33 38.97 -1.30 -32.20
CA TYR A 33 40.04 -0.63 -31.43
C TYR A 33 39.84 -0.71 -29.90
N SER A 34 38.89 -1.52 -29.43
CA SER A 34 38.46 -1.67 -28.01
C SER A 34 39.53 -2.21 -27.03
N GLY A 35 40.77 -2.42 -27.48
CA GLY A 35 41.84 -2.97 -26.64
C GLY A 35 42.50 -1.99 -25.66
N ARG A 36 42.30 -0.67 -25.76
CA ARG A 36 43.04 0.30 -24.91
C ARG A 36 42.26 1.47 -24.30
N THR A 37 41.08 1.84 -24.80
CA THR A 37 40.31 2.96 -24.23
C THR A 37 38.84 2.88 -24.66
N ILE A 38 37.92 2.87 -23.70
CA ILE A 38 36.48 2.96 -23.95
C ILE A 38 36.19 4.37 -24.50
N SER A 39 35.49 4.48 -25.62
CA SER A 39 35.10 5.79 -26.19
C SER A 39 34.14 6.52 -25.25
N LEU A 40 34.29 7.84 -25.11
CA LEU A 40 33.38 8.66 -24.29
C LEU A 40 31.91 8.46 -24.72
N ASN A 41 31.66 8.31 -26.02
CA ASN A 41 30.32 8.08 -26.57
C ASN A 41 29.77 6.69 -26.20
N GLU A 42 30.63 5.66 -26.16
CA GLU A 42 30.26 4.31 -25.75
C GLU A 42 29.92 4.29 -24.25
N ARG A 43 30.73 4.99 -23.43
CA ARG A 43 30.42 5.18 -21.99
C ARG A 43 29.11 5.95 -21.80
N GLN A 44 28.87 7.03 -22.55
CA GLN A 44 27.63 7.80 -22.50
C GLN A 44 26.41 6.95 -22.90
N LEU A 45 26.52 6.12 -23.95
CA LEU A 45 25.44 5.22 -24.38
C LEU A 45 25.11 4.18 -23.30
N LEU A 46 26.13 3.58 -22.68
CA LEU A 46 25.93 2.65 -21.58
C LEU A 46 25.22 3.32 -20.40
N THR A 47 25.66 4.52 -20.00
CA THR A 47 25.02 5.29 -18.92
C THR A 47 23.57 5.63 -19.25
N LEU A 48 23.27 6.05 -20.49
CA LEU A 48 21.89 6.32 -20.92
C LEU A 48 21.02 5.05 -20.88
N ARG A 49 21.56 3.89 -21.30
CA ARG A 49 20.85 2.61 -21.22
C ARG A 49 20.56 2.20 -19.77
N GLU A 50 21.52 2.37 -18.87
CA GLU A 50 21.33 2.12 -17.43
C GLU A 50 20.28 3.05 -16.81
N GLN A 51 20.32 4.34 -17.16
CA GLN A 51 19.33 5.32 -16.73
C GLN A 51 17.94 4.97 -17.25
N ASN A 52 17.82 4.58 -18.52
CA ASN A 52 16.54 4.20 -19.11
C ASN A 52 15.95 2.98 -18.40
N LYS A 53 16.75 1.92 -18.19
CA LYS A 53 16.32 0.74 -17.41
C LYS A 53 15.88 1.10 -15.99
N SER A 54 16.57 2.05 -15.33
CA SER A 54 16.20 2.54 -14.00
C SER A 54 14.87 3.31 -14.03
N LEU A 55 14.64 4.15 -15.04
CA LEU A 55 13.39 4.88 -15.22
C LEU A 55 12.23 3.94 -15.54
N GLU A 56 12.43 2.97 -16.43
CA GLU A 56 11.45 1.92 -16.73
C GLU A 56 11.06 1.17 -15.46
N LYS A 57 12.03 0.77 -14.62
CA LYS A 57 11.74 0.12 -13.33
C LYS A 57 10.89 1.00 -12.41
N LYS A 58 11.25 2.28 -12.26
CA LYS A 58 10.48 3.24 -11.45
C LYS A 58 9.06 3.45 -11.98
N LEU A 59 8.88 3.47 -13.30
CA LEU A 59 7.57 3.58 -13.92
C LEU A 59 6.70 2.37 -13.58
N HIS A 60 7.26 1.15 -13.69
CA HIS A 60 6.53 -0.07 -13.29
C HIS A 60 6.14 -0.06 -11.81
N GLU A 61 7.03 0.41 -10.92
CA GLU A 61 6.73 0.57 -9.50
C GLU A 61 5.57 1.58 -9.28
N MET A 62 5.59 2.73 -9.96
CA MET A 62 4.52 3.72 -9.89
C MET A 62 3.18 3.18 -10.39
N VAL A 63 3.16 2.44 -11.50
CA VAL A 63 1.94 1.81 -12.04
C VAL A 63 1.40 0.79 -11.04
N LYS A 64 2.26 -0.01 -10.42
CA LYS A 64 1.85 -0.96 -9.37
C LYS A 64 1.20 -0.24 -8.19
N PHE A 65 1.82 0.82 -7.68
CA PHE A 65 1.22 1.62 -6.59
C PHE A 65 -0.11 2.26 -7.00
N ALA A 66 -0.25 2.71 -8.25
CA ALA A 66 -1.50 3.25 -8.76
C ALA A 66 -2.62 2.19 -8.75
N GLN A 67 -2.33 0.97 -9.22
CA GLN A 67 -3.28 -0.15 -9.21
C GLN A 67 -3.69 -0.56 -7.78
N GLU A 68 -2.74 -0.60 -6.85
CA GLU A 68 -3.01 -0.89 -5.44
C GLU A 68 -3.90 0.20 -4.81
N ASN A 69 -3.63 1.47 -5.10
CA ASN A 69 -4.43 2.59 -4.62
C ASN A 69 -5.84 2.61 -5.21
N ASP A 70 -6.00 2.32 -6.51
CA ASP A 70 -7.30 2.23 -7.16
C ASP A 70 -8.14 1.09 -6.55
N SER A 71 -7.51 -0.05 -6.26
CA SER A 71 -8.14 -1.16 -5.56
C SER A 71 -8.60 -0.77 -4.14
N LEU A 72 -7.74 -0.10 -3.36
CA LEU A 72 -8.10 0.42 -2.04
C LEU A 72 -9.22 1.45 -2.11
N GLN A 73 -9.22 2.34 -3.10
CA GLN A 73 -10.26 3.33 -3.30
C GLN A 73 -11.60 2.67 -3.62
N HIS A 74 -11.61 1.63 -4.47
CA HIS A 74 -12.83 0.87 -4.75
C HIS A 74 -13.37 0.19 -3.49
N LYS A 75 -12.49 -0.41 -2.67
CA LYS A 75 -12.85 -1.02 -1.38
C LYS A 75 -13.44 -0.01 -0.40
N VAL A 76 -12.85 1.19 -0.28
CA VAL A 76 -13.41 2.27 0.55
C VAL A 76 -14.77 2.71 0.04
N HIS A 77 -14.96 2.82 -1.28
CA HIS A 77 -16.26 3.14 -1.84
C HIS A 77 -17.32 2.07 -1.51
N GLN A 78 -16.99 0.79 -1.71
CA GLN A 78 -17.88 -0.33 -1.35
C GLN A 78 -18.22 -0.33 0.15
N PHE A 79 -17.22 -0.12 1.00
CA PHE A 79 -17.38 -0.02 2.46
C PHE A 79 -18.35 1.10 2.83
N THR A 80 -18.16 2.30 2.26
CA THR A 80 -19.06 3.45 2.45
C THR A 80 -20.51 3.10 2.11
N LEU A 81 -20.75 2.49 0.94
CA LEU A 81 -22.09 2.10 0.51
C LEU A 81 -22.75 1.09 1.46
N ALA A 82 -21.97 0.13 1.99
CA ALA A 82 -22.47 -0.88 2.90
C ALA A 82 -22.98 -0.29 4.24
N LEU A 83 -22.46 0.87 4.66
CA LEU A 83 -22.90 1.53 5.89
C LEU A 83 -24.22 2.31 5.73
N PHE A 84 -24.56 2.77 4.51
CA PHE A 84 -25.74 3.59 4.26
C PHE A 84 -27.09 2.87 4.44
N GLY A 85 -27.10 1.55 4.61
CA GLY A 85 -28.32 0.76 4.79
C GLY A 85 -28.72 0.51 6.24
N VAL A 86 -27.86 0.84 7.21
CA VAL A 86 -28.01 0.39 8.61
C VAL A 86 -28.63 1.48 9.48
N ARG A 87 -29.59 1.11 10.34
CA ARG A 87 -30.38 2.07 11.13
C ARG A 87 -30.16 1.99 12.64
N ASP A 88 -29.60 0.90 13.15
CA ASP A 88 -29.36 0.71 14.57
C ASP A 88 -27.86 0.56 14.88
N LEU A 89 -27.47 1.02 16.07
CA LEU A 89 -26.06 1.10 16.48
C LEU A 89 -25.39 -0.28 16.55
N MET A 90 -26.11 -1.31 17.01
CA MET A 90 -25.55 -2.66 17.17
C MET A 90 -25.25 -3.29 15.82
N SER A 91 -26.20 -3.24 14.89
CA SER A 91 -26.01 -3.69 13.50
C SER A 91 -24.91 -2.88 12.82
N LEU A 92 -24.81 -1.58 13.10
CA LEU A 92 -23.78 -0.74 12.49
C LEU A 92 -22.38 -1.15 12.95
N GLN A 93 -22.18 -1.40 14.25
CA GLN A 93 -20.90 -1.92 14.78
C GLN A 93 -20.53 -3.26 14.15
N ASN A 94 -21.50 -4.17 14.02
CA ASN A 94 -21.29 -5.47 13.39
C ASN A 94 -20.89 -5.32 11.91
N VAL A 95 -21.60 -4.49 11.15
CA VAL A 95 -21.33 -4.26 9.72
C VAL A 95 -19.97 -3.60 9.52
N ILE A 96 -19.58 -2.62 10.35
CA ILE A 96 -18.25 -2.00 10.30
C ILE A 96 -17.15 -3.06 10.49
N THR A 97 -17.23 -3.83 11.58
CA THR A 97 -16.20 -4.80 11.92
C THR A 97 -16.14 -5.96 10.92
N GLN A 98 -17.28 -6.46 10.45
CA GLN A 98 -17.37 -7.50 9.44
C GLN A 98 -16.81 -7.04 8.09
N ASN A 99 -17.21 -5.88 7.59
CA ASN A 99 -16.74 -5.39 6.29
C ASN A 99 -15.25 -5.06 6.29
N LEU A 100 -14.68 -4.62 7.42
CA LEU A 100 -13.22 -4.45 7.53
C LEU A 100 -12.48 -5.78 7.38
N ARG A 101 -13.05 -6.88 7.89
CA ARG A 101 -12.50 -8.22 7.70
C ARG A 101 -12.71 -8.72 6.28
N GLU A 102 -13.89 -8.55 5.70
CA GLU A 102 -14.23 -9.13 4.40
C GLU A 102 -13.67 -8.33 3.21
N ILE A 103 -13.88 -7.01 3.19
CA ILE A 103 -13.48 -6.14 2.06
C ILE A 103 -11.97 -5.89 2.08
N PHE A 104 -11.42 -5.60 3.26
CA PHE A 104 -10.01 -5.21 3.43
C PHE A 104 -9.12 -6.36 3.90
N ALA A 105 -9.67 -7.56 4.10
CA ALA A 105 -8.96 -8.74 4.59
C ALA A 105 -8.23 -8.51 5.92
N VAL A 106 -8.71 -7.60 6.76
CA VAL A 106 -8.06 -7.26 8.04
C VAL A 106 -8.32 -8.39 9.04
N PRO A 107 -7.29 -9.03 9.65
CA PRO A 107 -7.50 -10.21 10.49
C PRO A 107 -8.25 -9.88 11.77
N HIS A 108 -7.83 -8.81 12.46
CA HIS A 108 -8.38 -8.43 13.76
C HIS A 108 -8.86 -6.99 13.75
N VAL A 109 -10.08 -6.78 14.24
CA VAL A 109 -10.73 -5.48 14.26
C VAL A 109 -11.44 -5.34 15.59
N VAL A 110 -11.18 -4.23 16.28
CA VAL A 110 -11.86 -3.83 17.52
C VAL A 110 -12.42 -2.44 17.33
N LEU A 111 -13.71 -2.27 17.61
CA LEU A 111 -14.39 -0.99 17.63
C LEU A 111 -14.86 -0.71 19.05
N HIS A 112 -14.31 0.34 19.67
CA HIS A 112 -14.71 0.77 21.01
C HIS A 112 -15.37 2.14 20.94
N ILE A 113 -16.61 2.24 21.41
CA ILE A 113 -17.40 3.47 21.44
C ILE A 113 -17.61 3.86 22.90
N TRP A 114 -17.40 5.12 23.26
CA TRP A 114 -17.41 5.52 24.68
C TRP A 114 -18.78 5.63 25.30
N LYS A 115 -19.83 5.65 24.47
CA LYS A 115 -21.22 5.59 24.93
C LYS A 115 -21.43 4.30 25.72
N GLY A 116 -21.47 4.43 27.04
CA GLY A 116 -21.65 3.32 28.00
C GLY A 116 -20.44 3.15 28.92
N LEU A 117 -19.27 2.85 28.36
CA LEU A 117 -18.04 2.65 29.13
C LEU A 117 -16.85 3.38 28.46
N PRO A 118 -16.35 4.48 29.05
CA PRO A 118 -15.14 5.14 28.57
C PRO A 118 -13.92 4.22 28.72
N PRO A 119 -12.83 4.45 27.95
CA PRO A 119 -11.63 3.66 28.04
C PRO A 119 -10.79 4.13 29.25
N SER A 120 -9.59 3.57 29.40
CA SER A 120 -8.59 4.11 30.33
C SER A 120 -8.26 5.58 30.01
N LEU A 121 -7.82 6.33 31.04
CA LEU A 121 -7.48 7.74 30.89
C LEU A 121 -6.32 7.94 29.89
N GLU A 122 -5.38 7.00 29.87
CA GLU A 122 -4.25 6.99 28.96
C GLU A 122 -4.70 6.86 27.50
N VAL A 123 -5.63 5.94 27.21
CA VAL A 123 -6.19 5.77 25.86
C VAL A 123 -7.01 7.00 25.45
N LEU A 124 -7.83 7.55 26.35
CA LEU A 124 -8.61 8.75 26.05
C LEU A 124 -7.69 9.93 25.71
N THR A 125 -6.65 10.15 26.52
CA THR A 125 -5.65 11.22 26.31
C THR A 125 -4.92 11.03 24.98
N PHE A 126 -4.54 9.79 24.65
CA PHE A 126 -3.91 9.48 23.36
C PHE A 126 -4.83 9.83 22.18
N VAL A 127 -6.10 9.41 22.22
CA VAL A 127 -7.06 9.67 21.14
C VAL A 127 -7.38 11.16 21.01
N ASP A 128 -7.37 11.91 22.10
CA ASP A 128 -7.57 13.36 22.07
C ASP A 128 -6.38 14.13 21.49
N GLN A 129 -5.15 13.70 21.77
CA GLN A 129 -3.95 14.33 21.24
C GLN A 129 -3.68 13.94 19.78
N GLN A 130 -3.96 12.69 19.43
CA GLN A 130 -3.63 12.15 18.13
C GLN A 130 -4.86 12.14 17.23
N LEU A 131 -4.98 13.18 16.39
CA LEU A 131 -6.14 13.37 15.50
C LEU A 131 -6.12 12.49 14.25
N GLN A 132 -4.95 11.98 13.89
CA GLN A 132 -4.71 11.22 12.66
C GLN A 132 -4.43 9.75 12.99
N PRO A 133 -4.73 8.81 12.08
CA PRO A 133 -4.41 7.41 12.31
C PRO A 133 -2.92 7.18 12.53
N VAL A 134 -2.60 6.23 13.40
CA VAL A 134 -1.21 5.88 13.74
C VAL A 134 -1.00 4.39 13.61
N CYS A 135 0.12 4.02 12.96
CA CYS A 135 0.56 2.64 12.81
C CYS A 135 1.76 2.36 13.73
N VAL A 136 1.70 1.24 14.47
CA VAL A 136 2.73 0.82 15.44
C VAL A 136 2.87 -0.70 15.45
N HIS A 137 4.06 -1.20 15.81
CA HIS A 137 4.32 -2.64 15.95
C HIS A 137 3.81 -3.24 17.27
N HIS A 138 3.54 -2.39 18.27
CA HIS A 138 3.10 -2.83 19.59
C HIS A 138 1.82 -2.13 19.98
N ALA A 139 0.96 -2.84 20.71
CA ALA A 139 -0.26 -2.25 21.23
C ALA A 139 0.05 -1.10 22.20
N LEU A 140 -0.81 -0.08 22.19
CA LEU A 140 -0.67 1.11 23.03
C LEU A 140 -1.50 0.92 24.31
N HIS A 141 -0.93 1.28 25.45
CA HIS A 141 -1.60 1.19 26.75
C HIS A 141 -2.19 -0.21 27.02
N ASP A 142 -3.42 -0.28 27.51
CA ASP A 142 -4.15 -1.50 27.84
C ASP A 142 -4.96 -2.08 26.67
N THR A 143 -4.86 -1.50 25.47
CA THR A 143 -5.69 -1.89 24.30
C THR A 143 -5.43 -3.29 23.78
N LEU A 144 -4.28 -3.90 24.12
CA LEU A 144 -3.96 -5.27 23.73
C LEU A 144 -5.01 -6.26 24.26
N ALA A 145 -5.52 -6.02 25.48
CA ALA A 145 -6.52 -6.88 26.11
C ALA A 145 -7.86 -6.89 25.34
N TRP A 146 -8.13 -5.87 24.52
CA TRP A 146 -9.38 -5.77 23.77
C TRP A 146 -9.49 -6.81 22.64
N PHE A 147 -8.37 -7.43 22.28
CA PHE A 147 -8.30 -8.48 21.27
C PHE A 147 -8.50 -9.91 21.84
N GLY A 148 -8.69 -10.05 23.16
CA GLY A 148 -8.90 -11.34 23.80
C GLY A 148 -7.76 -12.34 23.54
N GLU A 149 -8.10 -13.57 23.16
CA GLU A 149 -7.14 -14.66 22.95
C GLU A 149 -6.17 -14.42 21.79
N SER A 150 -6.58 -13.64 20.78
CA SER A 150 -5.74 -13.32 19.61
C SER A 150 -4.56 -12.42 19.94
N ALA A 151 -4.63 -11.68 21.06
CA ALA A 151 -3.68 -10.64 21.45
C ALA A 151 -2.21 -11.04 21.35
N VAL A 152 -1.87 -12.29 21.72
CA VAL A 152 -0.49 -12.79 21.79
C VAL A 152 0.18 -12.88 20.41
N HIS A 153 -0.60 -12.97 19.34
CA HIS A 153 -0.11 -13.22 17.98
C HIS A 153 -0.01 -11.95 17.14
N LEU A 154 -0.39 -10.79 17.68
CA LEU A 154 -0.46 -9.53 16.93
C LEU A 154 0.89 -8.82 16.92
N HIS A 155 1.30 -8.35 15.75
CA HIS A 155 2.62 -7.73 15.54
C HIS A 155 2.56 -6.37 14.82
N SER A 156 1.38 -5.96 14.33
CA SER A 156 1.16 -4.59 13.86
C SER A 156 -0.27 -4.13 14.14
N PHE A 157 -0.42 -2.82 14.36
CA PHE A 157 -1.65 -2.18 14.78
C PHE A 157 -1.82 -0.84 14.07
N ALA A 158 -3.05 -0.53 13.65
CA ALA A 158 -3.45 0.80 13.21
C ALA A 158 -4.56 1.33 14.13
N TYR A 159 -4.30 2.46 14.78
CA TYR A 159 -5.21 3.17 15.67
C TYR A 159 -5.90 4.27 14.88
N LEU A 160 -7.23 4.22 14.79
CA LEU A 160 -8.07 5.15 14.04
C LEU A 160 -9.00 5.87 15.03
N PRO A 161 -8.62 7.09 15.47
CA PRO A 161 -9.48 7.97 16.25
C PRO A 161 -10.83 8.19 15.55
N LEU A 162 -11.93 7.96 16.26
CA LEU A 162 -13.27 8.28 15.74
C LEU A 162 -13.74 9.57 16.42
N ARG A 163 -14.21 10.53 15.62
CA ARG A 163 -14.54 11.89 16.12
C ARG A 163 -15.82 12.42 15.51
N THR A 164 -16.62 13.09 16.33
CA THR A 164 -17.72 13.94 15.86
C THR A 164 -17.40 15.37 16.24
N ASP A 165 -17.30 16.23 15.23
CA ASP A 165 -16.83 17.61 15.36
C ASP A 165 -15.44 17.64 16.02
N GLU A 166 -15.27 18.31 17.17
CA GLU A 166 -14.00 18.34 17.90
C GLU A 166 -13.91 17.27 18.99
N GLN A 167 -15.01 16.60 19.31
CA GLN A 167 -15.02 15.58 20.35
C GLN A 167 -14.72 14.24 19.74
N SER A 168 -13.82 13.54 20.39
CA SER A 168 -13.62 12.15 20.06
C SER A 168 -14.90 11.39 20.50
N ILE A 169 -15.26 10.29 19.83
CA ILE A 169 -16.43 9.45 20.17
C ILE A 169 -16.12 7.95 20.31
N GLY A 170 -14.95 7.53 19.85
CA GLY A 170 -14.53 6.14 19.87
C GLY A 170 -13.13 5.93 19.32
N LEU A 171 -12.72 4.67 19.30
CA LEU A 171 -11.47 4.22 18.73
C LEU A 171 -11.71 2.94 17.93
N LEU A 172 -11.27 2.94 16.69
CA LEU A 172 -11.20 1.76 15.84
C LEU A 172 -9.74 1.29 15.78
N ILE A 173 -9.49 0.01 16.09
CA ILE A 173 -8.16 -0.58 16.03
C ILE A 173 -8.18 -1.73 15.04
N LEU A 174 -7.27 -1.67 14.06
CA LEU A 174 -6.98 -2.77 13.13
C LEU A 174 -5.69 -3.43 13.58
N ALA A 175 -5.63 -4.76 13.57
CA ALA A 175 -4.43 -5.49 13.95
C ALA A 175 -4.18 -6.71 13.07
N SER A 176 -2.92 -7.13 13.01
CA SER A 176 -2.44 -8.20 12.14
C SER A 176 -1.26 -8.93 12.78
N GLU A 177 -1.17 -10.23 12.50
CA GLU A 177 -0.02 -11.07 12.82
C GLU A 177 1.20 -10.72 11.95
N ASP A 178 0.98 -10.14 10.77
CA ASP A 178 2.06 -9.60 9.95
C ASP A 178 2.51 -8.23 10.47
N ALA A 179 3.77 -8.14 10.89
CA ALA A 179 4.42 -6.90 11.35
C ALA A 179 4.52 -5.81 10.27
N GLN A 180 4.54 -6.20 8.99
CA GLN A 180 4.66 -5.27 7.86
C GLN A 180 3.32 -4.77 7.33
N ARG A 181 2.19 -5.20 7.90
CA ARG A 181 0.88 -4.76 7.43
C ARG A 181 0.52 -3.35 7.88
N PHE A 182 0.76 -3.02 9.15
CA PHE A 182 0.55 -1.69 9.73
C PHE A 182 1.86 -1.16 10.34
N TYR A 183 2.87 -0.95 9.50
CA TYR A 183 4.19 -0.52 9.95
C TYR A 183 4.28 1.00 10.18
N PRO A 184 5.12 1.48 11.11
CA PRO A 184 5.38 2.90 11.32
C PRO A 184 5.92 3.57 10.04
N GLY A 185 5.30 4.68 9.65
CA GLY A 185 5.66 5.41 8.41
C GLY A 185 4.88 4.97 7.18
N MET A 186 4.00 3.96 7.28
CA MET A 186 2.99 3.67 6.27
C MET A 186 2.11 4.90 6.00
N GLY A 187 1.75 5.14 4.74
CA GLY A 187 0.78 6.18 4.40
C GLY A 187 -0.61 5.86 4.97
N THR A 188 -1.20 6.80 5.71
CA THR A 188 -2.45 6.58 6.46
C THR A 188 -3.70 7.13 5.78
N LEU A 189 -3.61 7.60 4.53
CA LEU A 189 -4.73 8.25 3.81
C LEU A 189 -6.03 7.44 3.82
N PHE A 190 -5.97 6.16 3.48
CA PHE A 190 -7.16 5.31 3.45
C PHE A 190 -7.68 4.98 4.85
N LEU A 191 -6.79 4.84 5.83
CA LEU A 191 -7.18 4.66 7.24
C LEU A 191 -7.92 5.90 7.76
N GLN A 192 -7.45 7.09 7.37
CA GLN A 192 -8.10 8.36 7.73
C GLN A 192 -9.51 8.43 7.12
N ARG A 193 -9.65 8.10 5.83
CA ARG A 193 -10.96 8.04 5.18
C ARG A 193 -11.90 7.05 5.88
N ILE A 194 -11.40 5.87 6.24
CA ILE A 194 -12.19 4.87 6.98
C ILE A 194 -12.65 5.44 8.33
N ALA A 195 -11.76 6.10 9.08
CA ALA A 195 -12.10 6.72 10.36
C ALA A 195 -13.18 7.80 10.20
N GLU A 196 -13.08 8.65 9.19
CA GLU A 196 -14.06 9.70 8.86
C GLU A 196 -15.43 9.12 8.48
N ILE A 197 -15.43 8.08 7.64
CA ILE A 197 -16.65 7.36 7.21
C ILE A 197 -17.34 6.71 8.41
N VAL A 198 -16.59 5.97 9.23
CA VAL A 198 -17.10 5.30 10.42
C VAL A 198 -17.65 6.33 11.41
N SER A 199 -16.91 7.41 11.65
CA SER A 199 -17.36 8.48 12.55
C SER A 199 -18.66 9.12 12.07
N SER A 200 -18.77 9.40 10.77
CA SER A 200 -19.96 9.97 10.15
C SER A 200 -21.16 9.02 10.24
N ALA A 201 -20.94 7.71 10.04
CA ALA A 201 -21.98 6.71 10.15
C ALA A 201 -22.49 6.54 11.60
N LEU A 202 -21.61 6.71 12.60
CA LEU A 202 -21.96 6.61 14.01
C LEU A 202 -22.72 7.85 14.53
N ARG A 203 -22.49 9.03 13.95
CA ARG A 203 -23.07 10.31 14.42
C ARG A 203 -24.59 10.27 14.69
N PRO A 204 -25.46 9.68 13.85
CA PRO A 204 -26.91 9.65 14.11
C PRO A 204 -27.32 8.76 15.30
N SER A 205 -26.44 7.85 15.73
CA SER A 205 -26.72 6.85 16.76
C SER A 205 -26.17 7.21 18.15
N LEU A 206 -25.38 8.29 18.22
CA LEU A 206 -24.74 8.79 19.44
C LEU A 206 -25.53 9.93 20.04
#